data_AF-A0A9E1TP73-F1
#
_entry.id   AF-A0A9E1TP73-F1
#
_cell.length_a   1.000
_cell.length_b   1.000
_cell.length_c   1.000
_cell.angle_alpha   90.00
_cell.angle_beta   90.00
_cell.angle_gamma   90.00
#
_symmetry.space_group_name_H-M   'P 1'
#
loop_
_entity.id
_entity.type
_entity.pdbx_description
1 polymer ?
#
loop_
_entity_poly.entity_id
_entity_poly.type
_entity_poly.pdbx_seq_one_letter_code
_entity_poly.pdbx_strand_id
1 'polypeptide(L)' 'MAIYALGDRVPVIDPTAYVHPLAAVIGSVELGPGASV' A
#
# COMPACT_ATOMS: atom_id res chain seq x y z
N MET A 1 7.73 5.34 -4.54
CA MET A 1 6.64 4.73 -3.75
C MET A 1 5.50 5.71 -3.75
N ALA A 2 4.33 5.29 -4.22
CA ALA A 2 3.16 6.15 -4.33
C ALA A 2 1.94 5.48 -3.67
N ILE A 3 1.41 6.08 -2.61
CA ILE A 3 0.28 5.55 -1.84
C ILE A 3 -0.82 6.60 -1.88
N TYR A 4 -1.99 6.23 -2.39
CA TYR A 4 -3.07 7.17 -2.64
C TYR A 4 -4.39 6.70 -2.05
N ALA A 5 -5.12 7.62 -1.44
CA ALA A 5 -6.51 7.39 -1.08
C ALA A 5 -7.39 7.39 -2.35
N LEU A 6 -8.43 6.56 -2.35
CA LEU A 6 -9.52 6.61 -3.32
C LEU A 6 -10.78 7.07 -2.61
N GLY A 7 -11.04 8.39 -2.64
CA GLY A 7 -12.07 8.99 -1.81
C GLY A 7 -11.67 8.93 -0.34
N ASP A 8 -12.50 8.28 0.48
CA ASP A 8 -12.28 8.02 1.90
C ASP A 8 -11.46 6.75 2.20
N ARG A 9 -11.13 5.97 1.17
CA ARG A 9 -10.42 4.69 1.33
C ARG A 9 -8.92 4.89 1.30
N VAL A 10 -8.28 4.75 2.45
CA VAL A 10 -6.82 4.85 2.62
C VAL A 10 -6.22 3.45 2.67
N PRO A 11 -5.18 3.15 1.86
CA PRO A 11 -4.45 1.89 1.98
C PRO A 11 -3.84 1.69 3.36
N VAL A 12 -3.88 0.46 3.87
CA VAL A 12 -3.22 0.05 5.11
C VAL A 12 -2.01 -0.80 4.75
N ILE A 13 -0.83 -0.39 5.22
CA ILE A 13 0.43 -1.07 4.91
C ILE A 13 1.10 -1.44 6.23
N ASP A 14 1.32 -2.73 6.44
CA ASP A 14 2.11 -3.21 7.55
C ASP A 14 3.56 -2.68 7.45
N PRO A 15 4.19 -2.25 8.55
CA PRO A 15 5.55 -1.69 8.52
C PRO A 15 6.63 -2.64 7.98
N THR A 16 6.37 -3.95 7.97
CA THR A 16 7.29 -4.96 7.45
C THR A 16 7.06 -5.29 5.97
N ALA A 17 6.02 -4.72 5.35
CA ALA A 17 5.77 -4.89 3.93
C ALA A 17 6.74 -4.03 3.09
N TYR A 18 7.10 -4.54 1.91
CA TYR A 18 7.91 -3.83 0.93
C TYR A 18 7.06 -3.37 -0.26
N VAL A 19 7.15 -2.09 -0.58
CA VAL A 19 6.55 -1.50 -1.79
C VAL A 19 7.67 -0.99 -2.68
N HIS A 20 7.79 -1.58 -3.87
CA HIS A 20 8.78 -1.17 -4.85
C HIS A 20 8.65 0.33 -5.17
N PRO A 21 9.76 1.08 -5.38
CA PRO A 21 9.69 2.52 -5.62
C PRO A 21 8.83 2.94 -6.82
N LEU A 22 8.63 2.06 -7.81
CA LEU A 22 7.78 2.31 -8.98
C LEU A 22 6.35 1.77 -8.85
N ALA A 23 6.01 1.09 -7.75
CA ALA A 23 4.66 0.61 -7.51
C ALA A 23 3.74 1.73 -7.01
N ALA A 24 2.44 1.57 -7.27
CA ALA A 24 1.38 2.43 -6.77
C ALA A 24 0.32 1.59 -6.04
N VAL A 25 -0.05 2.03 -4.83
CA VAL A 25 -1.11 1.41 -4.01
C VAL A 25 -2.25 2.41 -3.84
N ILE A 26 -3.47 2.03 -4.25
CA ILE A 26 -4.60 2.97 -4.38
C ILE A 26 -5.86 2.39 -3.73
N GLY A 27 -6.45 3.13 -2.79
CA GLY A 27 -7.79 2.82 -2.25
C GLY A 27 -7.84 1.75 -1.16
N SER A 28 -8.85 0.88 -1.22
CA SER A 28 -9.14 -0.14 -0.20
C SER A 28 -8.24 -1.38 -0.34
N VAL A 29 -6.94 -1.20 -0.05
CA VAL A 29 -5.92 -2.24 -0.12
C VAL A 29 -5.29 -2.43 1.26
N GLU A 30 -5.05 -3.69 1.64
CA GLU A 30 -4.33 -4.06 2.86
C GLU A 30 -3.12 -4.91 2.49
N LEU A 31 -1.92 -4.44 2.84
CA LEU A 31 -0.68 -5.20 2.73
C LEU A 31 -0.28 -5.69 4.12
N GLY A 32 -0.43 -6.99 4.33
CA GLY A 32 -0.07 -7.65 5.59
C GLY A 32 1.45 -7.83 5.77
N PRO A 33 1.88 -8.37 6.93
CA PRO A 33 3.29 -8.53 7.26
C PRO A 33 4.07 -9.32 6.19
N GLY A 34 5.23 -8.79 5.80
CA GLY A 34 6.12 -9.41 4.82
C GLY A 34 5.62 -9.44 3.37
N ALA A 35 4.50 -8.79 3.05
CA ALA A 35 4.03 -8.65 1.68
C ALA A 35 5.00 -7.85 0.81
N SER A 36 5.07 -8.15 -0.49
CA SER A 36 5.94 -7.48 -1.45
C SER A 36 5.23 -7.20 -2.76
N VAL A 37 5.25 -5.95 -3.22
CA VAL A 37 4.63 -5.49 -4.48
C VAL A 37 5.52 -4.50 -5.24
#